data_AF-A0AAV5V3T3-F1
#
_entry.id   AF-A0AAV5V3T3-F1
#
_cell.length_a   1.000
_cell.length_b   1.000
_cell.length_c   1.000
_cell.angle_alpha   90.00
_cell.angle_beta   90.00
_cell.angle_gamma   90.00
#
_symmetry.space_group_name_H-M   'P 1'
#
loop_
_entity.id
_entity.type
_entity.pdbx_description
1 polymer ?
#
loop_
_entity_poly.entity_id
_entity_poly.type
_entity_poly.pdbx_seq_one_letter_code
_entity_poly.pdbx_strand_id
1 'polypeptide(L)'
;DNCSTTAASPCPLLPATAVVGGIVTAMDWSEDGVYDVCVEKMLTSMREVPSGEHYLTPTELCAYDDMATTMVVDAMLNFTTHKMNHRRRYIKTDERRAASQIMEDFAKNNDFVITLRKIFSMKSVRAFLAHQTDNKRAEFRDHLLRFLQMFSFKAGFTIEPCSRYSAEHNQGARLVVTRHWQKGDRIDRLCGVISELNAAEEAALLRKDQNDFSVMYSTRKQCAQLWLGPGAYINHDCRPSCKFVPNGRTASIQALRDLRPGDEITCFYGDHFFGDSNERCECCTCERLGRGAFSTSDENTSDTASGSSVEGDSSSAQPARVKYGLRDTDSRLNRPCWRSVIH
;
A
#
# COMPACT_ATOMS: atom_id res chain seq x y z
N ASP A 1 31.10 64.60 -42.76
CA ASP A 1 31.34 63.22 -42.31
C ASP A 1 30.58 62.88 -41.03
N ASN A 2 29.81 61.80 -41.12
CA ASN A 2 29.23 60.94 -40.07
C ASN A 2 28.29 61.49 -38.97
N CYS A 3 27.00 61.50 -39.31
CA CYS A 3 25.91 60.62 -38.81
C CYS A 3 26.04 59.88 -37.45
N SER A 4 25.07 60.10 -36.55
CA SER A 4 24.18 59.06 -35.94
C SER A 4 23.23 59.69 -34.88
N THR A 5 22.01 60.09 -35.26
CA THR A 5 20.70 59.41 -35.02
C THR A 5 20.35 59.03 -33.57
N THR A 6 19.64 59.92 -32.89
CA THR A 6 18.69 59.60 -31.81
C THR A 6 17.26 59.85 -32.32
N ALA A 7 16.41 58.82 -32.30
CA ALA A 7 15.02 58.92 -32.72
C ALA A 7 14.12 59.02 -31.48
N ALA A 8 13.50 60.19 -31.31
CA ALA A 8 12.32 60.38 -30.49
C ALA A 8 11.07 60.05 -31.32
N SER A 9 10.01 59.55 -30.68
CA SER A 9 8.67 59.49 -31.29
C SER A 9 7.60 59.82 -30.24
N PRO A 10 6.54 60.57 -30.59
CA PRO A 10 5.57 61.11 -29.65
C PRO A 10 4.24 60.33 -29.63
N CYS A 11 3.44 60.61 -28.58
CA CYS A 11 2.06 60.17 -28.36
C CYS A 11 1.13 60.30 -29.59
N PRO A 12 0.03 59.53 -29.56
CA PRO A 12 -1.27 60.17 -29.77
C PRO A 12 -2.36 59.74 -28.77
N LEU A 13 -3.01 60.77 -28.22
CA LEU A 13 -4.46 60.98 -28.07
C LEU A 13 -5.35 59.89 -27.41
N LEU A 14 -5.88 60.27 -26.25
CA LEU A 14 -7.11 59.76 -25.64
C LEU A 14 -8.35 60.01 -26.52
N PRO A 15 -9.37 59.14 -26.40
CA PRO A 15 -10.75 59.60 -26.38
C PRO A 15 -11.37 59.35 -24.99
N ALA A 16 -12.14 60.33 -24.54
CA ALA A 16 -12.99 60.26 -23.35
C ALA A 16 -14.38 59.68 -23.69
N THR A 17 -15.12 59.32 -22.62
CA THR A 17 -16.54 58.88 -22.54
C THR A 17 -16.77 57.37 -22.73
N ALA A 18 -17.63 56.67 -22.00
CA ALA A 18 -18.66 57.03 -21.03
C ALA A 18 -18.88 55.88 -20.03
N VAL A 19 -19.32 56.21 -18.81
CA VAL A 19 -19.88 55.26 -17.85
C VAL A 19 -21.27 54.86 -18.33
N VAL A 20 -21.48 53.58 -18.65
CA VAL A 20 -22.82 52.98 -18.72
C VAL A 20 -22.75 51.57 -18.13
N GLY A 21 -23.66 51.29 -17.20
CA GLY A 21 -23.72 50.05 -16.42
C GLY A 21 -23.69 48.80 -17.29
N GLY A 22 -22.79 47.89 -16.96
CA GLY A 22 -22.72 46.55 -17.47
C GLY A 22 -22.77 45.57 -16.30
N ILE A 23 -23.73 44.66 -16.35
CA ILE A 23 -23.83 43.48 -15.50
C ILE A 23 -22.44 42.83 -15.39
N VAL A 24 -22.03 42.52 -14.16
CA VAL A 24 -20.86 41.66 -13.91
C VAL A 24 -21.18 40.30 -14.50
N THR A 25 -20.79 40.05 -15.75
CA THR A 25 -20.81 38.71 -16.33
C THR A 25 -19.85 37.86 -15.54
N ALA A 26 -20.34 36.69 -15.10
CA ALA A 26 -19.62 35.73 -14.28
C ALA A 26 -18.19 35.54 -14.80
N MET A 27 -17.21 35.68 -13.90
CA MET A 27 -15.83 35.27 -14.15
C MET A 27 -15.86 33.82 -14.64
N ASP A 28 -15.40 33.63 -15.87
CA ASP A 28 -15.16 32.31 -16.47
C ASP A 28 -13.97 31.68 -15.76
N TRP A 29 -14.23 31.02 -14.62
CA TRP A 29 -13.23 30.19 -13.97
C TRP A 29 -13.06 28.95 -14.83
N SER A 30 -11.98 28.88 -15.61
CA SER A 30 -11.62 27.65 -16.32
C SER A 30 -11.64 26.46 -15.35
N GLU A 31 -12.06 25.27 -15.80
CA GLU A 31 -12.10 24.06 -14.97
C GLU A 31 -10.73 23.79 -14.29
N ASP A 32 -9.65 24.21 -14.95
CA ASP A 32 -8.28 24.21 -14.42
C ASP A 32 -8.12 25.09 -13.17
N GLY A 33 -8.63 26.33 -13.20
CA GLY A 33 -8.55 27.25 -12.07
C GLY A 33 -9.34 26.78 -10.85
N VAL A 34 -10.50 26.14 -11.06
CA VAL A 34 -11.31 25.58 -9.96
C VAL A 34 -10.61 24.39 -9.30
N TYR A 35 -9.98 23.51 -10.09
CA TYR A 35 -9.19 22.39 -9.58
C TYR A 35 -8.02 22.87 -8.72
N ASP A 36 -7.25 23.84 -9.19
CA ASP A 36 -6.07 24.34 -8.48
C ASP A 36 -6.45 25.00 -7.14
N VAL A 37 -7.52 25.79 -7.10
CA VAL A 37 -8.05 26.37 -5.84
C VAL A 37 -8.49 25.28 -4.85
N CYS A 38 -9.15 24.23 -5.35
CA CYS A 38 -9.55 23.09 -4.52
C CYS A 38 -8.32 22.37 -3.93
N VAL A 39 -7.30 22.10 -4.75
CA VAL A 39 -6.05 21.47 -4.30
C VAL A 39 -5.39 22.32 -3.21
N GLU A 40 -5.23 23.63 -3.42
CA GLU A 40 -4.60 24.50 -2.39
C GLU A 40 -5.38 24.52 -1.08
N LYS A 41 -6.72 24.59 -1.13
CA LYS A 41 -7.56 24.50 0.08
C LYS A 41 -7.39 23.16 0.80
N MET A 42 -7.30 22.08 0.03
CA MET A 42 -7.10 20.73 0.56
C MET A 42 -5.69 20.58 1.16
N LEU A 43 -4.64 21.14 0.56
CA LEU A 43 -3.27 21.04 1.07
C LEU A 43 -3.06 21.93 2.31
N THR A 44 -3.71 23.08 2.40
CA THR A 44 -3.58 24.00 3.56
C THR A 44 -4.32 23.50 4.81
N SER A 45 -5.31 22.62 4.65
CA SER A 45 -6.11 22.07 5.75
C SER A 45 -5.70 20.66 6.19
N MET A 46 -4.63 20.10 5.61
CA MET A 46 -4.21 18.73 5.87
C MET A 46 -3.56 18.57 7.25
N ARG A 47 -3.73 17.40 7.85
CA ARG A 47 -2.95 16.96 9.01
C ARG A 47 -1.74 16.20 8.52
N GLU A 48 -0.57 16.42 9.12
CA GLU A 48 0.66 15.72 8.72
C GLU A 48 0.49 14.20 8.85
N VAL A 49 -0.12 13.72 9.94
CA VAL A 49 -0.49 12.32 10.13
C VAL A 49 -1.99 12.14 9.85
N PRO A 50 -2.37 11.37 8.81
CA PRO A 50 -3.78 11.12 8.48
C PRO A 50 -4.54 10.38 9.59
N SER A 51 -5.86 10.63 9.66
CA SER A 51 -6.75 10.02 10.66
C SER A 51 -6.80 8.50 10.59
N GLY A 52 -6.99 7.81 11.71
CA GLY A 52 -7.30 6.38 11.74
C GLY A 52 -8.68 6.02 11.17
N GLU A 53 -9.55 7.02 10.95
CA GLU A 53 -10.90 6.83 10.40
C GLU A 53 -10.96 6.80 8.87
N HIS A 54 -9.81 6.91 8.19
CA HIS A 54 -9.73 6.90 6.73
C HIS A 54 -10.33 5.61 6.14
N TYR A 55 -11.24 5.79 5.19
CA TYR A 55 -11.99 4.70 4.58
C TYR A 55 -12.13 4.89 3.09
N LEU A 56 -11.80 3.84 2.36
CA LEU A 56 -11.96 3.73 0.92
C LEU A 56 -12.76 2.47 0.63
N THR A 57 -13.67 2.55 -0.35
CA THR A 57 -14.27 1.32 -0.89
C THR A 57 -13.18 0.43 -1.50
N PRO A 58 -13.39 -0.88 -1.65
CA PRO A 58 -12.34 -1.77 -2.18
C PRO A 58 -11.76 -1.30 -3.53
N THR A 59 -12.62 -0.88 -4.46
CA THR A 59 -12.20 -0.37 -5.77
C THR A 59 -11.40 0.93 -5.66
N GLU A 60 -11.80 1.85 -4.78
CA GLU A 60 -11.07 3.09 -4.54
C GLU A 60 -9.71 2.81 -3.90
N LEU A 61 -9.66 1.91 -2.91
CA LEU A 61 -8.42 1.54 -2.24
C LEU A 61 -7.42 0.96 -3.25
N CYS A 62 -7.84 0.00 -4.08
CA CYS A 62 -6.99 -0.56 -5.14
C CYS A 62 -6.42 0.52 -6.06
N ALA A 63 -7.26 1.42 -6.56
CA ALA A 63 -6.83 2.43 -7.53
C ALA A 63 -5.95 3.52 -6.89
N TYR A 64 -6.26 3.93 -5.66
CA TYR A 64 -5.53 4.99 -4.95
C TYR A 64 -4.18 4.46 -4.48
N ASP A 65 -4.14 3.21 -4.01
CA ASP A 65 -2.91 2.54 -3.60
C ASP A 65 -1.94 2.34 -4.77
N ASP A 66 -2.42 1.83 -5.89
CA ASP A 66 -1.60 1.66 -7.08
C ASP A 66 -1.01 3.00 -7.58
N MET A 67 -1.83 4.06 -7.62
CA MET A 67 -1.35 5.40 -7.99
C MET A 67 -0.33 5.92 -6.99
N ALA A 68 -0.59 5.80 -5.68
CA ALA A 68 0.29 6.28 -4.64
C ALA A 68 1.63 5.53 -4.59
N THR A 69 1.60 4.19 -4.69
CA THR A 69 2.83 3.37 -4.78
C THR A 69 3.62 3.70 -6.04
N THR A 70 2.97 3.95 -7.17
CA THR A 70 3.62 4.38 -8.42
C THR A 70 4.34 5.73 -8.25
N MET A 71 3.74 6.67 -7.53
CA MET A 71 4.30 8.02 -7.27
C MET A 71 5.41 8.04 -6.24
N VAL A 72 5.31 7.20 -5.22
CA VAL A 72 6.15 7.31 -4.04
C VAL A 72 7.12 6.14 -3.96
N VAL A 73 6.60 4.92 -3.83
CA VAL A 73 7.41 3.74 -3.53
C VAL A 73 8.23 3.32 -4.77
N ASP A 74 7.59 3.18 -5.91
CA ASP A 74 8.25 2.78 -7.16
C ASP A 74 9.29 3.83 -7.60
N ALA A 75 9.01 5.11 -7.33
CA ALA A 75 9.89 6.22 -7.62
C ALA A 75 11.16 6.22 -6.75
N MET A 76 11.04 5.77 -5.49
CA MET A 76 12.16 5.65 -4.55
C MET A 76 12.95 4.34 -4.70
N LEU A 77 12.27 3.23 -4.99
CA LEU A 77 12.89 1.91 -5.11
C LEU A 77 13.39 1.60 -6.53
N ASN A 78 13.00 2.39 -7.53
CA ASN A 78 13.36 2.21 -8.94
C ASN A 78 12.92 0.87 -9.57
N PHE A 79 11.90 0.22 -9.01
CA PHE A 79 11.20 -0.90 -9.63
C PHE A 79 9.70 -0.81 -9.35
N THR A 80 8.89 -1.59 -10.05
CA THR A 80 7.43 -1.62 -9.82
C THR A 80 7.14 -2.58 -8.68
N THR A 81 6.68 -2.05 -7.55
CA THR A 81 6.16 -2.84 -6.41
C THR A 81 4.79 -3.44 -6.72
N HIS A 82 4.26 -4.26 -5.81
CA HIS A 82 2.94 -4.88 -5.94
C HIS A 82 1.86 -3.87 -6.39
N LYS A 83 0.95 -4.34 -7.26
CA LYS A 83 -0.19 -3.57 -7.76
C LYS A 83 -1.43 -4.44 -7.74
N MET A 84 -2.57 -3.82 -7.46
CA MET A 84 -3.88 -4.44 -7.59
C MET A 84 -4.29 -4.58 -9.06
N ASN A 85 -3.88 -3.64 -9.92
CA ASN A 85 -4.13 -3.70 -11.35
C ASN A 85 -2.84 -3.66 -12.19
N HIS A 86 -2.29 -4.84 -12.48
CA HIS A 86 -1.07 -5.03 -13.26
C HIS A 86 -1.12 -4.51 -14.70
N ARG A 87 -2.32 -4.39 -15.29
CA ARG A 87 -2.48 -3.93 -16.69
C ARG A 87 -2.56 -2.41 -16.80
N ARG A 88 -2.84 -1.73 -15.70
CA ARG A 88 -3.04 -0.28 -15.71
C ARG A 88 -1.71 0.43 -15.60
N ARG A 89 -1.49 1.33 -16.55
CA ARG A 89 -0.38 2.28 -16.49
C ARG A 89 -0.87 3.57 -15.87
N TYR A 90 -0.42 3.86 -14.64
CA TYR A 90 -0.87 5.04 -13.89
C TYR A 90 -0.18 6.33 -14.32
N ILE A 91 1.10 6.26 -14.74
CA ILE A 91 1.84 7.43 -15.26
C ILE A 91 2.61 7.14 -16.54
N LYS A 92 2.87 8.20 -17.30
CA LYS A 92 3.69 8.18 -18.51
C LYS A 92 5.18 8.13 -18.19
N THR A 93 6.01 7.82 -19.20
CA THR A 93 7.46 7.59 -19.01
C THR A 93 8.18 8.86 -18.55
N ASP A 94 7.82 10.00 -19.11
CA ASP A 94 8.32 11.33 -18.75
C ASP A 94 7.96 11.70 -17.31
N GLU A 95 6.72 11.42 -16.90
CA GLU A 95 6.25 11.64 -15.54
C GLU A 95 6.89 10.71 -14.50
N ARG A 96 7.40 9.53 -14.90
CA ARG A 96 8.17 8.66 -13.99
C ARG A 96 9.45 9.34 -13.50
N ARG A 97 10.18 10.02 -14.40
CA ARG A 97 11.39 10.77 -14.01
C ARG A 97 11.03 11.95 -13.11
N ALA A 98 9.93 12.64 -13.41
CA ALA A 98 9.44 13.73 -12.57
C ALA A 98 9.07 13.22 -11.16
N ALA A 99 8.40 12.07 -11.05
CA ALA A 99 8.07 11.45 -9.76
C ALA A 99 9.33 11.12 -8.94
N SER A 100 10.35 10.51 -9.55
CA SER A 100 11.65 10.27 -8.89
C SER A 100 12.29 11.58 -8.41
N GLN A 101 12.31 12.63 -9.23
CA GLN A 101 12.86 13.93 -8.82
C GLN A 101 12.07 14.55 -7.65
N ILE A 102 10.74 14.49 -7.70
CA ILE A 102 9.87 14.98 -6.62
C ILE A 102 10.19 14.25 -5.31
N MET A 103 10.34 12.93 -5.38
CA MET A 103 10.64 12.11 -4.20
C MET A 103 12.06 12.29 -3.68
N GLU A 104 13.05 12.49 -4.55
CA GLU A 104 14.41 12.88 -4.15
C GLU A 104 14.44 14.23 -3.43
N ASP A 105 13.69 15.22 -3.93
CA ASP A 105 13.54 16.52 -3.26
C ASP A 105 12.87 16.36 -1.89
N PHE A 106 11.83 15.52 -1.81
CA PHE A 106 11.14 15.24 -0.54
C PHE A 106 12.05 14.54 0.47
N ALA A 107 12.86 13.57 0.04
CA ALA A 107 13.80 12.87 0.91
C ALA A 107 14.87 13.81 1.50
N LYS A 108 15.19 14.91 0.82
CA LYS A 108 16.13 15.94 1.31
C LYS A 108 15.46 16.99 2.20
N ASN A 109 14.25 17.42 1.84
CA ASN A 109 13.63 18.61 2.42
C ASN A 109 12.49 18.30 3.41
N ASN A 110 11.89 17.12 3.31
CA ASN A 110 10.70 16.67 4.07
C ASN A 110 9.48 17.61 4.01
N ASP A 111 9.37 18.44 2.97
CA ASP A 111 8.25 19.36 2.78
C ASP A 111 7.07 18.66 2.11
N PHE A 112 6.10 18.22 2.92
CA PHE A 112 4.91 17.52 2.46
C PHE A 112 4.02 18.37 1.55
N VAL A 113 3.87 19.67 1.83
CA VAL A 113 2.93 20.53 1.10
C VAL A 113 3.46 20.81 -0.30
N ILE A 114 4.75 21.13 -0.43
CA ILE A 114 5.38 21.33 -1.75
C ILE A 114 5.36 20.04 -2.54
N THR A 115 5.68 18.90 -1.92
CA THR A 115 5.67 17.60 -2.59
C THR A 115 4.28 17.23 -3.10
N LEU A 116 3.25 17.34 -2.27
CA LEU A 116 1.88 17.08 -2.68
C LEU A 116 1.44 18.05 -3.79
N ARG A 117 1.75 19.34 -3.69
CA ARG A 117 1.46 20.31 -4.76
C ARG A 117 2.06 19.86 -6.10
N LYS A 118 3.35 19.49 -6.12
CA LYS A 118 4.01 18.98 -7.34
C LYS A 118 3.32 17.72 -7.89
N ILE A 119 2.96 16.77 -7.03
CA ILE A 119 2.25 15.54 -7.46
C ILE A 119 0.87 15.86 -8.03
N PHE A 120 0.07 16.69 -7.36
CA PHE A 120 -1.29 17.04 -7.81
C PHE A 120 -1.31 17.89 -9.08
N SER A 121 -0.20 18.55 -9.43
CA SER A 121 -0.02 19.25 -10.71
C SER A 121 0.37 18.33 -11.88
N MET A 122 0.75 17.07 -11.64
CA MET A 122 1.11 16.12 -12.70
C MET A 122 -0.10 15.79 -13.58
N LYS A 123 0.10 15.74 -14.91
CA LYS A 123 -0.99 15.53 -15.87
C LYS A 123 -1.72 14.21 -15.63
N SER A 124 -0.99 13.14 -15.33
CA SER A 124 -1.60 11.84 -15.02
C SER A 124 -2.42 11.86 -13.73
N VAL A 125 -1.99 12.62 -12.72
CA VAL A 125 -2.73 12.75 -11.44
C VAL A 125 -3.98 13.61 -11.64
N ARG A 126 -3.87 14.74 -12.36
CA ARG A 126 -5.02 15.58 -12.72
C ARG A 126 -6.07 14.78 -13.50
N ALA A 127 -5.64 14.00 -14.50
CA ALA A 127 -6.53 13.12 -15.26
C ALA A 127 -7.17 12.04 -14.39
N PHE A 128 -6.42 11.45 -13.46
CA PHE A 128 -6.92 10.46 -12.50
C PHE A 128 -8.02 11.02 -11.59
N LEU A 129 -7.92 12.30 -11.24
CA LEU A 129 -8.82 12.99 -10.29
C LEU A 129 -9.87 13.90 -10.97
N ALA A 130 -9.90 13.96 -12.30
CA ALA A 130 -10.71 14.93 -13.05
C ALA A 130 -12.20 14.88 -12.67
N HIS A 131 -12.76 13.67 -12.57
CA HIS A 131 -14.18 13.45 -12.24
C HIS A 131 -14.42 13.09 -10.76
N GLN A 132 -13.42 13.28 -9.90
CA GLN A 132 -13.54 13.01 -8.47
C GLN A 132 -14.07 14.24 -7.74
N THR A 133 -14.92 14.02 -6.74
CA THR A 133 -15.38 15.09 -5.84
C THR A 133 -14.23 15.59 -4.96
N ASP A 134 -14.34 16.80 -4.40
CA ASP A 134 -13.34 17.36 -3.50
C ASP A 134 -13.04 16.44 -2.30
N ASN A 135 -14.07 15.78 -1.77
CA ASN A 135 -13.88 14.81 -0.69
C ASN A 135 -13.04 13.61 -1.15
N LYS A 136 -13.29 13.07 -2.35
CA LYS A 136 -12.51 11.94 -2.89
C LYS A 136 -11.08 12.34 -3.23
N ARG A 137 -10.84 13.58 -3.68
CA ARG A 137 -9.49 14.13 -3.84
C ARG A 137 -8.76 14.21 -2.49
N ALA A 138 -9.45 14.63 -1.42
CA ALA A 138 -8.89 14.67 -0.06
C ALA A 138 -8.59 13.27 0.50
N GLU A 139 -9.46 12.28 0.25
CA GLU A 139 -9.18 10.89 0.61
C GLU A 139 -7.97 10.34 -0.15
N PHE A 140 -7.82 10.64 -1.45
CA PHE A 140 -6.62 10.28 -2.21
C PHE A 140 -5.36 10.96 -1.65
N ARG A 141 -5.43 12.26 -1.32
CA ARG A 141 -4.34 12.99 -0.64
C ARG A 141 -3.92 12.27 0.63
N ASP A 142 -4.87 11.87 1.47
CA ASP A 142 -4.57 11.22 2.74
C ASP A 142 -3.93 9.85 2.54
N HIS A 143 -4.37 9.08 1.56
CA HIS A 143 -3.72 7.81 1.21
C HIS A 143 -2.29 8.02 0.69
N LEU A 144 -2.09 8.98 -0.19
CA LEU A 144 -0.76 9.36 -0.69
C LEU A 144 0.17 9.86 0.44
N LEU A 145 -0.38 10.64 1.37
CA LEU A 145 0.35 11.15 2.52
C LEU A 145 0.88 10.02 3.41
N ARG A 146 0.14 8.92 3.58
CA ARG A 146 0.63 7.71 4.30
C ARG A 146 1.88 7.14 3.64
N PHE A 147 1.95 7.11 2.31
CA PHE A 147 3.15 6.66 1.61
C PHE A 147 4.31 7.65 1.77
N LEU A 148 4.06 8.96 1.68
CA LEU A 148 5.10 9.96 1.96
C LEU A 148 5.67 9.82 3.39
N GLN A 149 4.85 9.40 4.36
CA GLN A 149 5.31 9.17 5.73
C GLN A 149 6.42 8.12 5.83
N MET A 150 6.52 7.17 4.89
CA MET A 150 7.59 6.16 4.88
C MET A 150 8.99 6.80 4.72
N PHE A 151 9.05 8.00 4.16
CA PHE A 151 10.29 8.76 3.93
C PHE A 151 10.36 10.03 4.80
N SER A 152 9.52 10.14 5.83
CA SER A 152 9.59 11.25 6.78
C SER A 152 10.77 11.11 7.73
N PHE A 153 11.44 12.22 8.06
CA PHE A 153 12.47 12.22 9.11
C PHE A 153 11.90 11.85 10.49
N LYS A 154 10.59 11.97 10.68
CA LYS A 154 9.88 11.63 11.92
C LYS A 154 9.31 10.20 11.92
N ALA A 155 9.47 9.44 10.83
CA ALA A 155 8.86 8.12 10.67
C ALA A 155 9.41 7.09 11.66
N GLY A 156 10.74 7.03 11.81
CA GLY A 156 11.43 5.99 12.56
C GLY A 156 11.46 4.62 11.88
N PHE A 157 11.05 4.55 10.62
CA PHE A 157 11.17 3.41 9.72
C PHE A 157 11.31 3.91 8.28
N THR A 158 11.69 3.03 7.36
CA THR A 158 11.68 3.26 5.91
C THR A 158 11.44 1.93 5.19
N ILE A 159 11.45 1.95 3.86
CA ILE A 159 11.34 0.78 2.99
C ILE A 159 12.64 0.51 2.24
N GLU A 160 12.95 -0.78 2.05
CA GLU A 160 14.09 -1.27 1.28
C GLU A 160 13.65 -2.38 0.31
N PRO A 161 14.38 -2.61 -0.80
CA PRO A 161 14.19 -3.81 -1.62
C PRO A 161 14.37 -5.08 -0.79
N CYS A 162 13.58 -6.12 -1.10
CA CYS A 162 13.66 -7.43 -0.48
C CYS A 162 13.69 -8.51 -1.57
N SER A 163 14.67 -9.40 -1.51
CA SER A 163 14.81 -10.50 -2.47
C SER A 163 14.59 -11.86 -1.84
N ARG A 164 13.94 -11.91 -0.67
CA ARG A 164 13.84 -13.14 0.13
C ARG A 164 12.78 -14.11 -0.41
N TYR A 165 11.60 -13.62 -0.76
CA TYR A 165 10.43 -14.47 -0.92
C TYR A 165 10.26 -14.93 -2.38
N SER A 166 10.09 -16.24 -2.59
CA SER A 166 10.02 -16.84 -3.93
C SER A 166 8.70 -16.55 -4.64
N ALA A 167 7.61 -16.41 -3.89
CA ALA A 167 6.27 -16.14 -4.41
C ALA A 167 6.16 -14.78 -5.13
N GLU A 168 7.07 -13.84 -4.84
CA GLU A 168 7.18 -12.53 -5.50
C GLU A 168 8.38 -12.45 -6.45
N HIS A 169 8.85 -13.61 -6.95
CA HIS A 169 10.03 -13.71 -7.82
C HIS A 169 11.28 -13.06 -7.24
N ASN A 170 11.43 -13.07 -5.91
CA ASN A 170 12.55 -12.44 -5.21
C ASN A 170 12.69 -10.94 -5.54
N GLN A 171 11.57 -10.29 -5.86
CA GLN A 171 11.49 -8.87 -6.20
C GLN A 171 10.38 -8.19 -5.41
N GLY A 172 10.58 -8.09 -4.11
CA GLY A 172 9.69 -7.40 -3.18
C GLY A 172 10.35 -6.25 -2.46
N ALA A 173 9.74 -5.87 -1.36
CA ALA A 173 10.26 -4.85 -0.46
C ALA A 173 9.94 -5.21 1.00
N ARG A 174 10.67 -4.59 1.91
CA ARG A 174 10.51 -4.79 3.35
C ARG A 174 10.58 -3.45 4.08
N LEU A 175 9.91 -3.36 5.22
CA LEU A 175 10.03 -2.21 6.10
C LEU A 175 11.13 -2.44 7.13
N VAL A 176 12.01 -1.45 7.29
CA VAL A 176 13.11 -1.49 8.25
C VAL A 176 13.04 -0.32 9.20
N VAL A 177 13.45 -0.56 10.43
CA VAL A 177 13.50 0.45 11.47
C VAL A 177 14.71 1.38 11.27
N THR A 178 14.54 2.68 11.48
CA THR A 178 15.63 3.68 11.34
C THR A 178 16.04 4.34 12.66
N ARG A 179 15.35 4.03 13.76
CA ARG A 179 15.67 4.51 15.12
C ARG A 179 15.32 3.45 16.16
N HIS A 180 15.78 3.59 17.40
CA HIS A 180 15.36 2.67 18.45
C HIS A 180 13.86 2.79 18.76
N TRP A 181 13.23 1.64 18.98
CA TRP A 181 11.87 1.50 19.51
C TRP A 181 11.87 0.54 20.69
N GLN A 182 11.07 0.84 21.70
CA GLN A 182 10.90 -0.02 22.87
C GLN A 182 9.71 -0.96 22.69
N LYS A 183 9.74 -2.10 23.36
CA LYS A 183 8.58 -2.99 23.46
C LYS A 183 7.35 -2.21 23.91
N GLY A 184 6.27 -2.31 23.15
CA GLY A 184 4.99 -1.65 23.43
C GLY A 184 4.80 -0.32 22.70
N ASP A 185 5.86 0.27 22.14
CA ASP A 185 5.75 1.50 21.35
C ASP A 185 4.87 1.29 20.11
N ARG A 186 4.15 2.35 19.74
CA ARG A 186 3.37 2.41 18.50
C ARG A 186 4.13 3.18 17.43
N ILE A 187 4.21 2.61 16.24
CA ILE A 187 4.78 3.26 15.05
C ILE A 187 3.64 4.02 14.36
N ASP A 188 3.23 5.16 14.92
CA ASP A 188 1.99 5.86 14.53
C ASP A 188 1.93 6.30 13.05
N ARG A 189 3.09 6.47 12.41
CA ARG A 189 3.22 6.84 10.99
C ARG A 189 3.19 5.64 10.04
N LEU A 190 3.20 4.42 10.57
CA LEU A 190 3.05 3.18 9.82
C LEU A 190 1.63 2.63 10.04
N CYS A 191 0.84 2.63 8.97
CA CYS A 191 -0.54 2.15 9.02
C CYS A 191 -0.89 1.28 7.81
N GLY A 192 -1.78 0.31 8.03
CA GLY A 192 -2.52 -0.38 6.99
C GLY A 192 -3.94 0.19 6.88
N VAL A 193 -4.40 0.43 5.65
CA VAL A 193 -5.79 0.79 5.36
C VAL A 193 -6.55 -0.48 5.02
N ILE A 194 -7.70 -0.69 5.63
CA ILE A 194 -8.45 -1.93 5.56
C ILE A 194 -9.77 -1.68 4.86
N SER A 195 -10.09 -2.49 3.85
CA SER A 195 -11.41 -2.53 3.25
C SER A 195 -11.95 -3.95 3.28
N GLU A 196 -13.20 -4.11 3.70
CA GLU A 196 -13.88 -5.41 3.74
C GLU A 196 -14.41 -5.74 2.36
N LEU A 197 -14.23 -6.97 1.92
CA LEU A 197 -14.72 -7.46 0.64
C LEU A 197 -15.96 -8.31 0.87
N ASN A 198 -17.03 -8.01 0.13
CA ASN A 198 -18.09 -8.98 -0.07
C ASN A 198 -17.73 -9.99 -1.17
N ALA A 199 -18.48 -11.09 -1.30
CA ALA A 199 -18.18 -12.16 -2.25
C ALA A 199 -18.14 -11.69 -3.72
N ALA A 200 -18.98 -10.72 -4.12
CA ALA A 200 -18.98 -10.19 -5.47
C ALA A 200 -17.75 -9.31 -5.74
N GLU A 201 -17.36 -8.48 -4.77
CA GLU A 201 -16.13 -7.67 -4.83
C GLU A 201 -14.88 -8.55 -4.85
N GLU A 202 -14.84 -9.59 -4.02
CA GLU A 202 -13.76 -10.57 -4.00
C GLU A 202 -13.56 -11.20 -5.38
N ALA A 203 -14.64 -11.72 -5.98
CA ALA A 203 -14.60 -12.32 -7.32
C ALA A 203 -14.24 -11.33 -8.44
N ALA A 204 -14.67 -10.07 -8.31
CA ALA A 204 -14.43 -9.04 -9.31
C ALA A 204 -12.98 -8.51 -9.26
N LEU A 205 -12.45 -8.26 -8.06
CA LEU A 205 -11.19 -7.56 -7.83
C LEU A 205 -10.00 -8.51 -7.69
N LEU A 206 -10.18 -9.65 -7.03
CA LEU A 206 -9.05 -10.53 -6.72
C LEU A 206 -8.79 -11.54 -7.84
N ARG A 207 -7.51 -11.77 -8.06
CA ARG A 207 -6.93 -12.75 -8.96
C ARG A 207 -5.88 -13.49 -8.15
N LYS A 208 -6.15 -14.78 -7.95
CA LYS A 208 -5.26 -15.70 -7.22
C LYS A 208 -3.83 -15.62 -7.76
N ASP A 209 -2.87 -15.57 -6.85
CA ASP A 209 -1.42 -15.52 -7.12
C ASP A 209 -1.00 -14.30 -7.96
N GLN A 210 -1.83 -13.25 -8.03
CA GLN A 210 -1.53 -12.03 -8.78
C GLN A 210 -1.69 -10.77 -7.92
N ASN A 211 -2.83 -10.59 -7.27
CA ASN A 211 -3.12 -9.38 -6.48
C ASN A 211 -3.77 -9.66 -5.12
N ASP A 212 -3.68 -10.89 -4.64
CA ASP A 212 -4.14 -11.34 -3.32
C ASP A 212 -3.01 -11.36 -2.28
N PHE A 213 -1.95 -10.59 -2.50
CA PHE A 213 -0.73 -10.57 -1.66
C PHE A 213 -1.01 -10.09 -0.22
N SER A 214 -1.99 -9.20 -0.02
CA SER A 214 -2.33 -8.59 1.27
C SER A 214 -3.79 -8.78 1.67
N VAL A 215 -4.36 -9.93 1.33
CA VAL A 215 -5.73 -10.30 1.73
C VAL A 215 -5.66 -11.17 2.97
N MET A 216 -6.32 -10.73 4.05
CA MET A 216 -6.42 -11.47 5.31
C MET A 216 -7.88 -11.82 5.61
N TYR A 217 -8.12 -12.99 6.22
CA TYR A 217 -9.46 -13.39 6.62
C TYR A 217 -9.75 -12.98 8.06
N SER A 218 -10.86 -12.27 8.28
CA SER A 218 -11.33 -11.94 9.62
C SER A 218 -12.26 -13.01 10.14
N THR A 219 -11.84 -13.78 11.14
CA THR A 219 -12.72 -14.75 11.82
C THR A 219 -13.84 -14.07 12.60
N ARG A 220 -13.61 -12.85 13.11
CA ARG A 220 -14.65 -12.09 13.81
C ARG A 220 -15.76 -11.62 12.87
N LYS A 221 -15.40 -11.14 11.68
CA LYS A 221 -16.35 -10.59 10.70
C LYS A 221 -16.81 -11.60 9.65
N GLN A 222 -16.17 -12.77 9.64
CA GLN A 222 -16.41 -13.85 8.68
C GLN A 222 -16.30 -13.38 7.22
N CYS A 223 -15.35 -12.48 6.94
CA CYS A 223 -15.15 -11.91 5.60
C CYS A 223 -13.66 -11.74 5.29
N ALA A 224 -13.35 -11.66 3.99
CA ALA A 224 -12.05 -11.26 3.50
C ALA A 224 -11.85 -9.75 3.70
N GLN A 225 -10.64 -9.37 4.10
CA GLN A 225 -10.22 -8.00 4.26
C GLN A 225 -9.03 -7.74 3.36
N LEU A 226 -9.13 -6.71 2.53
CA LEU A 226 -8.03 -6.19 1.73
C LEU A 226 -7.25 -5.17 2.56
N TRP A 227 -5.95 -5.40 2.72
CA TRP A 227 -5.05 -4.52 3.46
C TRP A 227 -4.09 -3.85 2.50
N LEU A 228 -4.14 -2.52 2.39
CA LEU A 228 -3.26 -1.74 1.51
C LEU A 228 -2.65 -0.55 2.28
N GLY A 229 -1.91 0.29 1.60
CA GLY A 229 -1.08 1.33 2.21
C GLY A 229 0.29 0.82 2.67
N PRO A 230 1.07 1.64 3.38
CA PRO A 230 2.42 1.28 3.85
C PRO A 230 2.49 -0.05 4.61
N GLY A 231 1.46 -0.36 5.41
CA GLY A 231 1.39 -1.61 6.16
C GLY A 231 1.39 -2.89 5.32
N ALA A 232 1.05 -2.82 4.03
CA ALA A 232 1.09 -3.97 3.12
C ALA A 232 2.52 -4.42 2.75
N TYR A 233 3.54 -3.63 3.10
CA TYR A 233 4.97 -3.98 2.94
C TYR A 233 5.59 -4.63 4.18
N ILE A 234 4.81 -4.83 5.24
CA ILE A 234 5.28 -5.53 6.45
C ILE A 234 5.27 -7.02 6.14
N ASN A 235 6.43 -7.66 6.09
CA ASN A 235 6.52 -9.09 5.83
C ASN A 235 6.07 -9.95 7.01
N HIS A 236 5.80 -11.23 6.71
CA HIS A 236 5.49 -12.22 7.72
C HIS A 236 6.75 -12.71 8.45
N ASP A 237 6.67 -12.86 9.77
CA ASP A 237 7.54 -13.78 10.51
C ASP A 237 6.75 -14.55 11.57
N CYS A 238 7.02 -15.86 11.71
CA CYS A 238 6.37 -16.71 12.71
C CYS A 238 6.71 -16.31 14.15
N ARG A 239 7.80 -15.57 14.37
CA ARG A 239 8.14 -14.88 15.62
C ARG A 239 8.33 -13.37 15.31
N PRO A 240 7.23 -12.65 15.12
CA PRO A 240 7.27 -11.30 14.55
C PRO A 240 7.92 -10.28 15.49
N SER A 241 8.41 -9.18 14.91
CA SER A 241 8.90 -8.03 15.67
C SER A 241 7.78 -7.10 16.14
N CYS A 242 6.65 -7.09 15.42
CA CYS A 242 5.49 -6.24 15.67
C CYS A 242 4.16 -7.00 15.58
N LYS A 243 3.07 -6.32 15.95
CA LYS A 243 1.69 -6.77 15.70
C LYS A 243 0.84 -5.62 15.17
N PHE A 244 -0.21 -5.98 14.44
CA PHE A 244 -1.29 -5.07 14.09
C PHE A 244 -2.14 -4.76 15.32
N VAL A 245 -2.45 -3.48 15.53
CA VAL A 245 -3.42 -3.04 16.55
C VAL A 245 -4.50 -2.19 15.88
N PRO A 246 -5.78 -2.34 16.27
CA PRO A 246 -6.86 -1.56 15.69
C PRO A 246 -6.66 -0.05 15.90
N ASN A 247 -6.91 0.74 14.87
CA ASN A 247 -6.84 2.20 14.89
C ASN A 247 -7.96 2.80 14.03
N GLY A 248 -9.18 2.78 14.56
CA GLY A 248 -10.38 3.16 13.80
C GLY A 248 -10.68 2.15 12.68
N ARG A 249 -10.69 2.63 11.44
CA ARG A 249 -10.82 1.83 10.20
C ARG A 249 -9.47 1.44 9.58
N THR A 250 -8.38 1.88 10.20
CA THR A 250 -7.01 1.48 9.88
C THR A 250 -6.44 0.54 10.93
N ALA A 251 -5.28 -0.03 10.66
CA ALA A 251 -4.44 -0.69 11.65
C ALA A 251 -3.15 0.09 11.84
N SER A 252 -2.76 0.29 13.09
CA SER A 252 -1.41 0.76 13.44
C SER A 252 -0.53 -0.40 13.88
N ILE A 253 0.77 -0.16 13.98
CA ILE A 253 1.77 -1.18 14.29
C ILE A 253 2.34 -0.95 15.68
N GLN A 254 2.38 -2.00 16.50
CA GLN A 254 2.96 -1.98 17.84
C GLN A 254 4.15 -2.94 17.93
N ALA A 255 5.27 -2.47 18.49
CA ALA A 255 6.46 -3.28 18.73
C ALA A 255 6.20 -4.33 19.83
N LEU A 256 6.56 -5.59 19.56
CA LEU A 256 6.44 -6.71 20.52
C LEU A 256 7.70 -6.93 21.36
N ARG A 257 8.81 -6.34 20.91
CA ARG A 257 10.15 -6.37 21.51
C ARG A 257 10.88 -5.09 21.14
N ASP A 258 11.99 -4.82 21.82
CA ASP A 258 12.85 -3.69 21.44
C ASP A 258 13.40 -3.89 20.02
N LEU A 259 13.41 -2.81 19.25
CA LEU A 259 13.90 -2.77 17.87
C LEU A 259 15.06 -1.79 17.76
N ARG A 260 16.04 -2.17 16.95
CA ARG A 260 17.24 -1.37 16.65
C ARG A 260 17.19 -0.89 15.20
N PRO A 261 17.87 0.22 14.86
CA PRO A 261 18.06 0.59 13.46
C PRO A 261 18.58 -0.59 12.64
N GLY A 262 17.94 -0.86 11.50
CA GLY A 262 18.20 -1.99 10.63
C GLY A 262 17.35 -3.24 10.90
N ASP A 263 16.65 -3.34 12.04
CA ASP A 263 15.71 -4.43 12.28
C ASP A 263 14.53 -4.35 11.30
N GLU A 264 14.13 -5.51 10.74
CA GLU A 264 12.93 -5.60 9.91
C GLU A 264 11.66 -5.55 10.76
N ILE A 265 10.68 -4.77 10.29
CA ILE A 265 9.33 -4.75 10.83
C ILE A 265 8.56 -5.91 10.22
N THR A 266 8.23 -6.91 11.03
CA THR A 266 7.49 -8.11 10.64
C THR A 266 6.27 -8.30 11.52
N CYS A 267 5.21 -8.88 10.97
CA CYS A 267 3.98 -9.21 11.69
C CYS A 267 3.59 -10.68 11.45
N PHE A 268 2.73 -11.21 12.32
CA PHE A 268 2.14 -12.53 12.10
C PHE A 268 0.81 -12.36 11.34
N TYR A 269 0.71 -12.99 10.17
CA TYR A 269 -0.48 -12.88 9.32
C TYR A 269 -1.61 -13.85 9.71
N GLY A 270 -1.26 -14.96 10.36
CA GLY A 270 -2.19 -16.04 10.69
C GLY A 270 -1.56 -17.42 10.51
N ASP A 271 -2.19 -18.43 11.09
CA ASP A 271 -1.65 -19.80 11.16
C ASP A 271 -1.62 -20.54 9.82
N HIS A 272 -2.42 -20.11 8.84
CA HIS A 272 -2.64 -20.82 7.57
C HIS A 272 -2.41 -19.93 6.34
N PHE A 273 -1.65 -18.84 6.48
CA PHE A 273 -1.48 -17.89 5.39
C PHE A 273 -0.62 -18.45 4.25
N PHE A 274 0.40 -19.24 4.59
CA PHE A 274 1.30 -19.92 3.65
C PHE A 274 1.02 -21.43 3.59
N GLY A 275 -0.24 -21.80 3.37
CA GLY A 275 -0.69 -23.19 3.42
C GLY A 275 -1.00 -23.68 4.83
N ASP A 276 -1.36 -24.95 4.97
CA ASP A 276 -1.76 -25.50 6.26
C ASP A 276 -0.61 -25.41 7.27
N SER A 277 -0.90 -24.82 8.44
CA SER A 277 0.10 -24.56 9.50
C SER A 277 1.36 -23.83 9.00
N ASN A 278 1.20 -22.98 7.97
CA ASN A 278 2.29 -22.22 7.35
C ASN A 278 3.43 -23.11 6.81
N GLU A 279 3.11 -24.30 6.30
CA GLU A 279 4.06 -25.26 5.73
C GLU A 279 4.92 -24.70 4.58
N ARG A 280 4.51 -23.60 3.92
CA ARG A 280 5.30 -22.93 2.86
C ARG A 280 5.88 -21.59 3.30
N CYS A 281 5.93 -21.32 4.60
CA CYS A 281 6.46 -20.05 5.10
C CYS A 281 7.99 -19.97 4.93
N GLU A 282 8.45 -18.87 4.33
CA GLU A 282 9.86 -18.58 4.03
C GLU A 282 10.49 -17.57 5.01
N CYS A 283 9.86 -17.29 6.17
CA CYS A 283 10.39 -16.31 7.12
C CYS A 283 11.71 -16.73 7.79
N CYS A 284 12.46 -15.77 8.34
CA CYS A 284 13.75 -16.00 8.99
C CYS A 284 13.63 -16.96 10.19
N THR A 285 12.51 -16.91 10.92
CA THR A 285 12.26 -17.85 12.03
C THR A 285 12.10 -19.29 11.54
N CYS A 286 11.36 -19.52 10.45
CA CYS A 286 11.20 -20.85 9.87
C CYS A 286 12.53 -21.42 9.37
N GLU A 287 13.34 -20.60 8.68
CA GLU A 287 14.67 -20.98 8.20
C GLU A 287 15.57 -21.45 9.34
N ARG A 288 15.66 -20.65 10.41
CA ARG A 288 16.49 -20.99 11.59
C ARG A 288 16.03 -22.25 12.32
N LEU A 289 14.73 -22.54 12.28
CA LEU A 289 14.14 -23.68 13.01
C LEU A 289 13.95 -24.92 12.13
N GLY A 290 14.30 -24.88 10.83
CA GLY A 290 14.04 -25.99 9.91
C GLY A 290 12.55 -26.29 9.71
N ARG A 291 11.70 -25.26 9.68
CA ARG A 291 10.23 -25.38 9.53
C ARG A 291 9.74 -24.68 8.26
N GLY A 292 8.44 -24.77 8.00
CA GLY A 292 7.83 -24.13 6.84
C GLY A 292 8.48 -24.65 5.55
N ALA A 293 8.82 -23.76 4.63
CA ALA A 293 9.47 -24.14 3.37
C ALA A 293 10.86 -24.79 3.54
N PHE A 294 11.42 -24.76 4.76
CA PHE A 294 12.74 -25.31 5.09
C PHE A 294 12.67 -26.64 5.86
N SER A 295 11.48 -27.22 6.04
CA SER A 295 11.36 -28.56 6.64
C SER A 295 11.99 -29.60 5.70
N THR A 296 12.91 -30.40 6.23
CA THR A 296 13.45 -31.55 5.49
C THR A 296 12.48 -32.72 5.62
N SER A 297 12.27 -33.45 4.54
CA SER A 297 11.36 -34.61 4.45
C SER A 297 11.73 -35.77 5.40
N ASP A 298 12.89 -35.69 6.04
CA ASP A 298 13.53 -36.81 6.73
C ASP A 298 13.15 -36.94 8.22
N GLU A 299 12.37 -36.00 8.77
CA GLU A 299 11.90 -36.06 10.17
C GLU A 299 10.58 -36.83 10.37
N ASN A 300 9.98 -37.41 9.31
CA ASN A 300 8.78 -38.25 9.43
C ASN A 300 9.07 -39.75 9.64
N THR A 301 10.33 -40.14 9.85
CA THR A 301 10.71 -41.52 10.20
C THR A 301 11.76 -41.55 11.29
N SER A 302 11.42 -41.15 12.52
CA SER A 302 11.94 -41.80 13.72
C SER A 302 11.28 -41.24 14.99
N ASP A 303 10.80 -42.18 15.80
CA ASP A 303 10.72 -42.12 17.26
C ASP A 303 9.57 -41.35 17.92
N THR A 304 8.41 -42.02 18.02
CA THR A 304 7.81 -42.28 19.35
C THR A 304 6.85 -43.48 19.32
N ALA A 305 7.44 -44.68 19.28
CA ALA A 305 6.78 -45.88 19.80
C ALA A 305 7.16 -46.04 21.28
N SER A 306 6.38 -45.47 22.20
CA SER A 306 6.24 -45.93 23.60
C SER A 306 5.21 -45.09 24.35
N GLY A 307 4.15 -45.72 24.84
CA GLY A 307 3.32 -45.15 25.91
C GLY A 307 1.81 -45.38 25.80
N SER A 308 1.39 -46.62 26.03
CA SER A 308 0.07 -47.10 26.50
C SER A 308 -1.09 -46.11 26.78
N SER A 309 -2.21 -46.37 26.08
CA SER A 309 -3.61 -46.50 26.54
C SER A 309 -4.21 -45.48 27.51
N VAL A 310 -5.28 -44.80 27.06
CA VAL A 310 -6.64 -44.91 27.64
C VAL A 310 -7.69 -44.36 26.66
N GLU A 311 -8.77 -45.13 26.48
CA GLU A 311 -9.96 -44.76 25.71
C GLU A 311 -10.81 -43.70 26.44
N GLY A 312 -11.52 -42.89 25.66
CA GLY A 312 -12.48 -41.91 26.16
C GLY A 312 -13.26 -41.25 25.01
N ASP A 313 -14.31 -41.94 24.57
CA ASP A 313 -15.34 -41.45 23.65
C ASP A 313 -16.15 -40.30 24.29
N SER A 314 -16.40 -39.22 23.54
CA SER A 314 -17.58 -38.34 23.68
C SER A 314 -17.61 -37.29 22.57
N SER A 315 -18.57 -37.49 21.67
CA SER A 315 -19.14 -36.59 20.67
C SER A 315 -19.23 -35.10 21.05
N SER A 316 -18.74 -34.22 20.17
CA SER A 316 -19.33 -32.89 19.96
C SER A 316 -19.10 -32.41 18.53
N ALA A 317 -20.20 -32.20 17.80
CA ALA A 317 -20.23 -31.74 16.42
C ALA A 317 -19.50 -30.40 16.24
N GLN A 318 -18.53 -30.36 15.33
CA GLN A 318 -17.92 -29.10 14.88
C GLN A 318 -18.77 -28.47 13.77
N PRO A 319 -18.98 -27.15 13.76
CA PRO A 319 -19.53 -26.47 12.61
C PRO A 319 -18.53 -26.56 11.45
N ALA A 320 -19.02 -26.91 10.26
CA ALA A 320 -18.23 -27.05 9.06
C ALA A 320 -17.37 -25.79 8.82
N ARG A 321 -16.04 -25.93 8.98
CA ARG A 321 -15.05 -24.94 8.57
C ARG A 321 -15.22 -24.69 7.08
N VAL A 322 -15.70 -23.51 6.70
CA VAL A 322 -15.71 -23.06 5.31
C VAL A 322 -14.25 -22.87 4.88
N LYS A 323 -13.75 -23.84 4.10
CA LYS A 323 -12.38 -23.89 3.58
C LYS A 323 -12.21 -22.77 2.55
N TYR A 324 -11.31 -21.83 2.83
CA TYR A 324 -11.00 -20.71 1.93
C TYR A 324 -10.15 -21.21 0.74
N GLY A 325 -10.72 -21.12 -0.48
CA GLY A 325 -10.15 -21.75 -1.69
C GLY A 325 -9.10 -20.95 -2.45
N LEU A 326 -8.81 -19.70 -2.09
CA LEU A 326 -7.89 -18.88 -2.91
C LEU A 326 -6.40 -19.13 -2.63
N ARG A 327 -6.04 -19.85 -1.56
CA ARG A 327 -4.65 -20.32 -1.35
C ARG A 327 -4.55 -21.78 -0.90
N ASP A 328 -5.54 -22.61 -1.23
CA ASP A 328 -5.23 -24.02 -1.51
C ASP A 328 -4.27 -23.98 -2.69
N THR A 329 -2.96 -24.10 -2.45
CA THR A 329 -1.94 -24.30 -3.49
C THR A 329 -2.00 -25.73 -3.99
N ASP A 330 -3.22 -26.20 -4.23
CA ASP A 330 -3.50 -27.52 -4.72
C ASP A 330 -3.33 -27.54 -6.24
N SER A 331 -2.07 -27.43 -6.67
CA SER A 331 -1.63 -27.82 -8.00
C SER A 331 -1.51 -29.35 -8.14
N ARG A 332 -2.01 -30.14 -7.17
CA ARG A 332 -2.03 -31.61 -7.21
C ARG A 332 -3.40 -32.20 -7.57
N LEU A 333 -4.50 -31.45 -7.47
CA LEU A 333 -5.82 -31.92 -7.91
C LEU A 333 -6.05 -31.94 -9.43
N ASN A 334 -5.12 -31.40 -10.24
CA ASN A 334 -5.27 -31.33 -11.70
C ASN A 334 -4.11 -31.97 -12.49
N ARG A 335 -3.72 -33.20 -12.14
CA ARG A 335 -2.95 -34.06 -13.05
C ARG A 335 -3.61 -35.45 -13.19
N PRO A 336 -3.99 -35.87 -14.41
CA PRO A 336 -4.45 -37.23 -14.67
C PRO A 336 -3.25 -38.17 -14.73
N CYS A 337 -2.84 -38.69 -13.58
CA CYS A 337 -1.99 -39.87 -13.49
C CYS A 337 -2.45 -40.63 -12.23
N TRP A 338 -2.35 -41.96 -12.25
CA TRP A 338 -2.96 -42.91 -11.30
C TRP A 338 -4.42 -43.28 -11.56
N ARG A 339 -4.69 -43.79 -12.78
CA ARG A 339 -5.47 -45.02 -12.90
C ARG A 339 -4.53 -46.14 -13.36
N SER A 340 -4.00 -46.87 -12.38
CA SER A 340 -3.54 -48.25 -12.54
C SER A 340 -4.22 -49.02 -11.42
N VAL A 341 -5.31 -49.74 -11.73
CA VAL A 341 -5.37 -51.21 -11.86
C VAL A 341 -5.22 -51.90 -10.50
N ILE A 342 -6.04 -52.96 -10.31
CA ILE A 342 -6.17 -53.90 -9.18
C ILE A 342 -7.27 -53.43 -8.19
N HIS A 343 -8.41 -54.10 -8.00
CA HIS A 343 -8.93 -55.38 -8.47
C HIS A 343 -10.45 -55.31 -8.65
#